data_AF-A0A9D1BZD0-F1
#
_entry.id   AF-A0A9D1BZD0-F1
#
_cell.length_a   1.000
_cell.length_b   1.000
_cell.length_c   1.000
_cell.angle_alpha   90.00
_cell.angle_beta   90.00
_cell.angle_gamma   90.00
#
_symmetry.space_group_name_H-M   'P 1'
#
loop_
_entity.id
_entity.type
_entity.pdbx_description
1 polymer ?
#
loop_
_entity_poly.entity_id
_entity_poly.type
_entity_poly.pdbx_seq_one_letter_code
_entity_poly.pdbx_strand_id
1 'polypeptide(L)'
;ASKIAPLILDLYQYIDDYISELQQVVENSIDGKIFTYPEPMKEHFNDQSYVTNLEFLPDQGVLPAKVLRLMVDKLNLQATVFDRLKTVYKQISRADEWTHYKVNLSAGGFSFLSEKSYDLFSRMDIFMGLDEDILICRGQVQSLTKSGNEIFPYRIGVMFELLTVEQQRKITLFEQRRELKDAMLSVALPF
;
A
#
# COMPACT_ATOMS: atom_id res chain seq x y z
N ALA A 1 15.96 24.00 31.57
CA ALA A 1 14.55 24.30 31.25
C ALA A 1 13.78 23.00 31.24
N SER A 2 12.57 22.94 31.82
CA SER A 2 11.75 21.73 31.86
C SER A 2 11.40 21.29 30.44
N LYS A 3 11.80 20.07 30.04
CA LYS A 3 11.50 19.48 28.72
C LYS A 3 10.12 18.78 28.67
N ILE A 4 9.28 18.98 29.68
CA ILE A 4 7.95 18.37 29.79
C ILE A 4 6.98 18.94 28.74
N ALA A 5 7.00 20.25 28.49
CA ALA A 5 6.12 20.85 27.49
C ALA A 5 6.42 20.34 26.07
N PRO A 6 7.70 20.31 25.62
CA PRO A 6 8.06 19.62 24.37
C PRO A 6 7.59 18.17 24.30
N LEU A 7 7.81 17.38 25.37
CA LEU A 7 7.35 15.99 25.42
C LEU A 7 5.85 15.86 25.15
N ILE A 8 5.04 16.67 25.84
CA ILE A 8 3.57 16.63 25.69
C ILE A 8 3.17 17.00 24.27
N LEU A 9 3.75 18.07 23.71
CA LEU A 9 3.46 18.50 22.33
C LEU A 9 3.79 17.41 21.31
N ASP A 10 4.99 16.81 21.41
CA ASP A 10 5.42 15.78 20.49
C ASP A 10 4.62 14.48 20.65
N LEU A 11 4.16 14.16 21.88
CA LEU A 11 3.25 13.03 22.12
C LEU A 11 1.90 13.25 21.42
N TYR A 12 1.33 14.45 21.50
CA TYR A 12 0.10 14.79 20.78
C TYR A 12 0.29 14.72 19.27
N GLN A 13 1.39 15.27 18.75
CA GLN A 13 1.71 15.19 17.33
C GLN A 13 1.80 13.73 16.86
N TYR A 14 2.48 12.86 17.63
CA TYR A 14 2.55 11.43 17.32
C TYR A 14 1.17 10.77 17.25
N ILE A 15 0.27 11.12 18.17
CA ILE A 15 -1.11 10.61 18.19
C ILE A 15 -1.87 11.09 16.95
N ASP A 16 -1.79 12.38 16.64
CA ASP A 16 -2.44 12.97 15.46
C ASP A 16 -1.93 12.33 14.17
N ASP A 17 -0.62 12.10 14.06
CA ASP A 17 -0.01 11.44 12.91
C ASP A 17 -0.52 10.01 12.72
N TYR A 18 -0.74 9.24 13.80
CA TYR A 18 -1.36 7.91 13.71
C TYR A 18 -2.84 7.98 13.35
N ILE A 19 -3.57 8.97 13.88
CA ILE A 19 -4.99 9.16 13.55
C ILE A 19 -5.15 9.50 12.06
N SER A 20 -4.36 10.44 11.55
CA SER A 20 -4.37 10.82 10.12
C SER A 20 -4.03 9.64 9.23
N GLU A 21 -3.05 8.83 9.61
CA GLU A 21 -2.71 7.63 8.85
C GLU A 21 -3.85 6.59 8.86
N LEU A 22 -4.49 6.34 10.01
CA LEU A 22 -5.63 5.45 10.09
C LEU A 22 -6.82 5.95 9.25
N GLN A 23 -7.05 7.26 9.23
CA GLN A 23 -8.06 7.87 8.36
C GLN A 23 -7.73 7.62 6.90
N GLN A 24 -6.48 7.82 6.49
CA GLN A 24 -6.02 7.54 5.13
C GLN A 24 -6.21 6.05 4.75
N VAL A 25 -5.91 5.12 5.67
CA VAL A 25 -6.13 3.67 5.45
C VAL A 25 -7.62 3.36 5.21
N VAL A 26 -8.52 4.04 5.93
CA VAL A 26 -9.97 3.88 5.78
C VAL A 26 -10.48 4.53 4.50
N GLU A 27 -10.05 5.76 4.20
CA GLU A 27 -10.43 6.51 3.00
C GLU A 27 -9.97 5.82 1.72
N ASN A 28 -8.75 5.27 1.73
CA ASN A 28 -8.18 4.52 0.62
C ASN A 28 -8.53 3.03 0.66
N SER A 29 -9.42 2.62 1.57
CA SER A 29 -9.88 1.23 1.58
C SER A 29 -10.73 0.95 0.35
N ILE A 30 -10.49 -0.20 -0.26
CA ILE A 30 -11.22 -0.61 -1.46
C ILE A 30 -12.47 -1.38 -1.00
N ASP A 31 -13.62 -0.82 -1.37
CA ASP A 31 -14.97 -1.26 -0.98
C ASP A 31 -15.19 -1.41 0.54
N GLY A 32 -14.39 -0.74 1.37
CA GLY A 32 -14.42 -0.89 2.83
C GLY A 32 -13.99 -2.27 3.34
N LYS A 33 -13.34 -3.08 2.47
CA LYS A 33 -12.99 -4.48 2.76
C LYS A 33 -11.50 -4.75 2.65
N ILE A 34 -10.82 -4.06 1.74
CA ILE A 34 -9.39 -4.23 1.53
C ILE A 34 -8.69 -2.96 2.00
N PHE A 35 -7.90 -3.09 3.04
CA PHE A 35 -7.14 -1.99 3.64
C PHE A 35 -5.71 -2.05 3.13
N THR A 36 -5.23 -0.92 2.62
CA THR A 36 -3.83 -0.74 2.24
C THR A 36 -3.16 0.20 3.23
N TYR A 37 -1.93 -0.12 3.60
CA TYR A 37 -1.12 0.62 4.57
C TYR A 37 0.10 1.21 3.86
N PRO A 38 -0.04 2.38 3.21
CA PRO A 38 1.00 2.92 2.33
C PRO A 38 2.20 3.49 3.08
N GLU A 39 1.98 4.02 4.29
CA GLU A 39 3.02 4.70 5.05
C GLU A 39 3.99 3.70 5.73
N PRO A 40 5.30 4.01 5.76
CA PRO A 40 6.29 3.16 6.42
C PRO A 40 6.04 3.07 7.93
N MET A 41 6.67 2.07 8.56
CA MET A 41 6.65 1.95 10.02
C MET A 41 7.33 3.16 10.66
N LYS A 42 6.71 3.72 11.69
CA LYS A 42 7.27 4.83 12.48
C LYS A 42 8.03 4.26 13.66
N GLU A 43 9.02 5.00 14.15
CA GLU A 43 9.68 4.63 15.40
C GLU A 43 8.70 4.76 16.57
N HIS A 44 8.89 3.94 17.60
CA HIS A 44 8.11 4.08 18.83
C HIS A 44 8.46 5.40 19.53
N PHE A 45 7.46 6.01 20.17
CA PHE A 45 7.68 7.24 20.92
C PHE A 45 8.61 6.96 22.10
N ASN A 46 9.69 7.73 22.20
CA ASN A 46 10.69 7.62 23.25
C ASN A 46 10.70 8.87 24.14
N ASP A 47 10.04 8.77 25.29
CA ASP A 47 9.94 9.81 26.30
C ASP A 47 11.30 10.20 26.91
N GLN A 48 12.27 9.28 26.94
CA GLN A 48 13.61 9.51 27.49
C GLN A 48 14.42 10.52 26.67
N SER A 49 14.07 10.74 25.40
CA SER A 49 14.68 11.78 24.56
C SER A 49 14.37 13.19 25.08
N TYR A 50 13.30 13.34 25.86
CA TYR A 50 12.87 14.60 26.48
C TYR A 50 13.16 14.62 27.97
N VAL A 51 12.72 13.60 28.72
CA VAL A 51 12.79 13.58 30.19
C VAL A 51 13.42 12.27 30.65
N THR A 52 14.70 12.30 31.01
CA THR A 52 15.51 11.12 31.30
C THR A 52 15.12 10.39 32.60
N ASN A 53 14.43 11.07 33.51
CA ASN A 53 14.03 10.50 34.81
C ASN A 53 12.52 10.20 34.90
N LEU A 54 11.77 10.31 33.79
CA LEU A 54 10.32 10.10 33.80
C LEU A 54 9.94 8.71 34.30
N GLU A 55 10.84 7.74 34.12
CA GLU A 55 10.64 6.37 34.59
C GLU A 55 10.63 6.22 36.13
N PHE A 56 11.31 7.10 36.87
CA PHE A 56 11.43 7.00 38.34
C PHE A 56 10.43 7.86 39.09
N LEU A 57 9.90 8.91 38.45
CA LEU A 57 8.95 9.84 39.05
C LEU A 57 7.62 9.18 39.51
N PRO A 58 7.07 8.16 38.82
CA PRO A 58 5.88 7.43 39.28
C PRO A 58 6.06 6.80 40.67
N ASP A 59 7.22 6.20 40.92
CA ASP A 59 7.53 5.53 42.19
C ASP A 59 7.75 6.52 43.34
N GLN A 60 8.03 7.79 42.99
CA GLN A 60 8.11 8.92 43.92
C GLN A 60 6.73 9.56 44.20
N GLY A 61 5.64 8.98 43.70
CA GLY A 61 4.28 9.48 43.92
C GLY A 61 3.87 10.64 43.00
N VAL A 62 4.66 10.94 41.96
CA VAL A 62 4.33 12.00 41.00
C VAL A 62 3.26 11.47 40.01
N LEU A 63 1.99 11.65 40.38
CA LEU A 63 0.84 11.17 39.60
C LEU A 63 0.86 11.58 38.11
N PRO A 64 1.17 12.85 37.75
CA PRO A 64 1.24 13.23 36.33
C PRO A 64 2.26 12.43 35.53
N ALA A 65 3.42 12.08 36.13
CA ALA A 65 4.43 11.27 35.47
C ALA A 65 3.93 9.83 35.23
N LYS A 66 3.19 9.27 36.19
CA LYS A 66 2.55 7.95 36.04
C LYS A 66 1.54 7.93 34.89
N VAL A 67 0.70 8.96 34.79
CA VAL A 67 -0.29 9.09 33.71
C VAL A 67 0.43 9.21 32.35
N LEU A 68 1.43 10.08 32.27
CA LEU A 68 2.20 10.29 31.04
C LEU A 68 2.86 9.00 30.55
N ARG A 69 3.48 8.24 31.47
CA ARG A 69 4.10 6.95 31.15
C ARG A 69 3.09 5.94 30.63
N LEU A 70 1.92 5.82 31.29
CA LEU A 70 0.85 4.93 30.83
C LEU A 70 0.31 5.32 29.45
N MET A 71 0.28 6.62 29.11
CA MET A 71 -0.10 7.09 27.78
C MET A 71 0.93 6.67 26.73
N VAL A 72 2.22 6.86 27.01
CA VAL A 72 3.32 6.42 26.12
C VAL A 72 3.30 4.91 25.92
N ASP A 73 3.17 4.14 27.01
CA ASP A 73 3.10 2.67 26.95
C ASP A 73 1.91 2.21 26.09
N LYS A 74 0.74 2.83 26.28
CA LYS A 74 -0.47 2.51 25.51
C LYS A 74 -0.31 2.87 24.04
N LEU A 75 0.26 4.04 23.73
CA LEU A 75 0.53 4.48 22.36
C LEU A 75 1.47 3.49 21.66
N ASN A 76 2.60 3.15 22.29
CA ASN A 76 3.58 2.23 21.73
C ASN A 76 3.01 0.80 21.57
N LEU A 77 2.16 0.36 22.48
CA LEU A 77 1.44 -0.91 22.33
C LEU A 77 0.52 -0.89 21.10
N GLN A 78 -0.22 0.20 20.89
CA GLN A 78 -1.08 0.38 19.71
C GLN A 78 -0.26 0.46 18.42
N ALA A 79 0.86 1.18 18.42
CA ALA A 79 1.80 1.25 17.30
C ALA A 79 2.31 -0.16 16.92
N THR A 80 2.69 -0.98 17.90
CA THR A 80 3.11 -2.37 17.65
C THR A 80 2.01 -3.21 16.98
N VAL A 81 0.75 -3.04 17.39
CA VAL A 81 -0.37 -3.74 16.75
C VAL A 81 -0.57 -3.26 15.31
N PHE A 82 -0.47 -1.95 15.10
CA PHE A 82 -0.59 -1.35 13.77
C PHE A 82 0.53 -1.79 12.83
N ASP A 83 1.78 -1.81 13.28
CA ASP A 83 2.93 -2.29 12.50
C ASP A 83 2.80 -3.78 12.13
N ARG A 84 2.19 -4.60 13.00
CA ARG A 84 1.86 -5.99 12.64
C ARG A 84 0.86 -6.05 11.49
N LEU A 85 -0.15 -5.18 11.47
CA LEU A 85 -1.09 -5.10 10.34
C LEU A 85 -0.35 -4.66 9.08
N LYS A 86 0.47 -3.62 9.14
CA LYS A 86 1.31 -3.18 8.01
C LYS A 86 2.16 -4.31 7.46
N THR A 87 2.76 -5.12 8.34
CA THR A 87 3.60 -6.26 7.97
C THR A 87 2.79 -7.33 7.24
N VAL A 88 1.63 -7.71 7.79
CA VAL A 88 0.76 -8.75 7.22
C VAL A 88 0.25 -8.34 5.84
N TYR A 89 -0.13 -7.07 5.68
CA TYR A 89 -0.68 -6.55 4.43
C TYR A 89 0.38 -5.91 3.52
N LYS A 90 1.67 -6.07 3.81
CA LYS A 90 2.77 -5.43 3.08
C LYS A 90 2.71 -5.69 1.59
N GLN A 91 2.46 -6.96 1.21
CA GLN A 91 2.42 -7.38 -0.20
C GLN A 91 1.34 -6.67 -1.02
N ILE A 92 0.22 -6.30 -0.41
CA ILE A 92 -0.89 -5.62 -1.10
C ILE A 92 -0.87 -4.10 -0.89
N SER A 93 -0.08 -3.60 0.06
CA SER A 93 -0.06 -2.19 0.46
C SER A 93 1.06 -1.40 -0.21
N ARG A 94 2.17 -2.06 -0.54
CA ARG A 94 3.38 -1.44 -1.09
C ARG A 94 3.48 -1.63 -2.59
N ALA A 95 2.78 -0.79 -3.33
CA ALA A 95 2.80 -0.82 -4.81
C ALA A 95 4.21 -0.62 -5.39
N ASP A 96 5.07 0.10 -4.67
CA ASP A 96 6.49 0.30 -4.99
C ASP A 96 7.32 -0.99 -4.90
N GLU A 97 6.88 -1.96 -4.08
CA GLU A 97 7.51 -3.28 -3.96
C GLU A 97 6.92 -4.32 -4.93
N TRP A 98 5.89 -3.96 -5.72
CA TRP A 98 5.29 -4.90 -6.65
C TRP A 98 6.22 -5.26 -7.80
N THR A 99 6.13 -6.50 -8.25
CA THR A 99 6.89 -6.94 -9.42
C THR A 99 6.41 -6.20 -10.66
N HIS A 100 7.33 -5.53 -11.33
CA HIS A 100 7.04 -4.77 -12.53
C HIS A 100 6.98 -5.70 -13.73
N TYR A 101 5.78 -5.99 -14.21
CA TYR A 101 5.56 -6.72 -15.45
C TYR A 101 5.25 -5.77 -16.59
N LYS A 102 5.81 -6.02 -17.77
CA LYS A 102 5.31 -5.42 -19.00
C LYS A 102 4.02 -6.14 -19.38
N VAL A 103 2.90 -5.42 -19.27
CA VAL A 103 1.57 -5.95 -19.54
C VAL A 103 0.97 -5.35 -20.80
N ASN A 104 0.26 -6.18 -21.56
CA ASN A 104 -0.70 -5.74 -22.57
C ASN A 104 -2.08 -5.82 -21.93
N LEU A 105 -2.68 -4.67 -21.63
CA LEU A 105 -3.95 -4.55 -20.93
C LEU A 105 -5.08 -4.26 -21.93
N SER A 106 -6.29 -4.64 -21.57
CA SER A 106 -7.53 -4.35 -22.30
C SER A 106 -8.70 -4.34 -21.32
N ALA A 107 -9.86 -3.86 -21.75
CA ALA A 107 -11.06 -3.88 -20.90
C ALA A 107 -11.53 -5.29 -20.49
N GLY A 108 -11.12 -6.35 -21.22
CA GLY A 108 -11.52 -7.74 -20.94
C GLY A 108 -10.48 -8.55 -20.15
N GLY A 109 -9.24 -8.08 -20.08
CA GLY A 109 -8.14 -8.86 -19.50
C GLY A 109 -6.79 -8.27 -19.82
N PHE A 110 -5.74 -8.97 -19.42
CA PHE A 110 -4.37 -8.58 -19.71
C PHE A 110 -3.51 -9.79 -20.02
N SER A 111 -2.37 -9.56 -20.64
CA SER A 111 -1.33 -10.58 -20.79
C SER A 111 0.03 -10.04 -20.37
N PHE A 112 0.84 -10.92 -19.81
CA PHE A 112 2.17 -10.60 -19.30
C PHE A 112 3.14 -11.75 -19.57
N LEU A 113 4.43 -11.43 -19.50
CA LEU A 113 5.50 -12.42 -19.57
C LEU A 113 5.91 -12.84 -18.16
N SER A 114 6.12 -14.13 -17.93
CA SER A 114 6.50 -14.70 -16.64
C SER A 114 7.62 -15.72 -16.77
N GLU A 115 8.42 -15.82 -15.71
CA GLU A 115 9.44 -16.86 -15.51
C GLU A 115 8.80 -18.22 -15.18
N LYS A 116 7.59 -18.19 -14.60
CA LYS A 116 6.88 -19.37 -14.11
C LYS A 116 5.65 -19.66 -14.98
N SER A 117 5.33 -20.93 -15.12
CA SER A 117 4.06 -21.34 -15.72
C SER A 117 2.92 -21.17 -14.71
N TYR A 118 1.71 -20.97 -15.23
CA TYR A 118 0.47 -20.94 -14.46
C TYR A 118 -0.48 -22.01 -14.98
N ASP A 119 -1.33 -22.54 -14.12
CA ASP A 119 -2.33 -23.51 -14.52
C ASP A 119 -3.44 -22.85 -15.34
N LEU A 120 -3.82 -23.47 -16.46
CA LEU A 120 -4.96 -22.99 -17.24
C LEU A 120 -6.24 -23.05 -16.39
N PHE A 121 -7.08 -22.04 -16.55
CA PHE A 121 -8.31 -21.82 -15.81
C PHE A 121 -8.15 -21.56 -14.30
N SER A 122 -6.91 -21.45 -13.80
CA SER A 122 -6.67 -21.04 -12.42
C SER A 122 -7.10 -19.60 -12.20
N ARG A 123 -7.59 -19.31 -11.01
CA ARG A 123 -7.92 -17.94 -10.59
C ARG A 123 -6.70 -17.23 -10.03
N MET A 124 -6.67 -15.93 -10.21
CA MET A 124 -5.70 -15.03 -9.59
C MET A 124 -6.40 -13.80 -9.03
N ASP A 125 -5.97 -13.39 -7.84
CA ASP A 125 -6.26 -12.06 -7.33
C ASP A 125 -5.23 -11.09 -7.92
N ILE A 126 -5.72 -10.00 -8.50
CA ILE A 126 -4.92 -9.04 -9.28
C ILE A 126 -4.91 -7.73 -8.52
N PHE A 127 -3.71 -7.26 -8.23
CA PHE A 127 -3.42 -5.92 -7.73
C PHE A 127 -2.59 -5.23 -8.80
N MET A 128 -3.13 -4.18 -9.41
CA MET A 128 -2.54 -3.51 -10.55
C MET A 128 -2.62 -2.00 -10.36
N GLY A 129 -1.47 -1.32 -10.39
CA GLY A 129 -1.43 0.13 -10.44
C GLY A 129 -1.82 0.65 -11.83
N LEU A 130 -2.71 1.62 -11.88
CA LEU A 130 -3.15 2.35 -13.08
C LEU A 130 -2.94 3.84 -12.83
N ASP A 131 -1.78 4.37 -13.23
CA ASP A 131 -1.34 5.73 -12.86
C ASP A 131 -1.37 5.96 -11.33
N GLU A 132 -2.28 6.80 -10.84
CA GLU A 132 -2.47 7.10 -9.40
C GLU A 132 -3.51 6.19 -8.72
N ASP A 133 -4.20 5.34 -9.49
CA ASP A 133 -5.24 4.43 -9.00
C ASP A 133 -4.72 3.00 -8.81
N ILE A 134 -5.34 2.24 -7.92
CA ILE A 134 -5.12 0.80 -7.78
C ILE A 134 -6.37 0.04 -8.23
N LEU A 135 -6.21 -0.85 -9.21
CA LEU A 135 -7.20 -1.84 -9.59
C LEU A 135 -7.00 -3.11 -8.76
N ILE A 136 -8.05 -3.50 -8.03
CA ILE A 136 -8.16 -4.82 -7.41
C ILE A 136 -9.29 -5.58 -8.05
N CYS A 137 -8.99 -6.74 -8.63
CA CYS A 137 -10.00 -7.61 -9.22
C CYS A 137 -9.56 -9.06 -9.20
N ARG A 138 -10.43 -9.95 -9.67
CA ARG A 138 -10.07 -11.34 -9.96
C ARG A 138 -9.95 -11.55 -11.44
N GLY A 139 -9.12 -12.49 -11.82
CA GLY A 139 -9.01 -12.96 -13.19
C GLY A 139 -8.79 -14.44 -13.24
N GLN A 140 -9.02 -14.99 -14.42
CA GLN A 140 -8.81 -16.38 -14.74
C GLN A 140 -7.76 -16.50 -15.84
N VAL A 141 -6.77 -17.38 -15.64
CA VAL A 141 -5.79 -17.73 -16.67
C VAL A 141 -6.52 -18.41 -17.82
N GLN A 142 -6.57 -17.80 -18.99
CA GLN A 142 -7.20 -18.37 -20.18
C GLN A 142 -6.21 -18.91 -21.19
N SER A 143 -5.00 -18.37 -21.22
CA SER A 143 -3.98 -18.83 -22.16
C SER A 143 -2.61 -18.88 -21.52
N LEU A 144 -1.85 -19.89 -21.92
CA LEU A 144 -0.45 -20.06 -21.60
C LEU A 144 0.27 -20.46 -22.88
N THR A 145 1.17 -19.60 -23.34
CA THR A 145 1.97 -19.83 -24.55
C THR A 145 3.44 -19.75 -24.19
N LYS A 146 4.25 -20.71 -24.63
CA LYS A 146 5.71 -20.59 -24.50
C LYS A 146 6.20 -19.48 -25.40
N SER A 147 6.86 -18.49 -24.81
CA SER A 147 7.56 -17.43 -25.53
C SER A 147 8.96 -17.93 -25.88
N GLY A 148 9.55 -17.38 -26.96
CA GLY A 148 10.96 -17.63 -27.30
C GLY A 148 11.96 -16.86 -26.43
N ASN A 149 11.51 -16.22 -25.35
CA ASN A 149 12.36 -15.43 -24.46
C ASN A 149 12.97 -16.34 -23.38
N GLU A 150 14.30 -16.33 -23.25
CA GLU A 150 15.01 -17.17 -22.27
C GLU A 150 14.74 -16.78 -20.81
N ILE A 151 14.51 -15.49 -20.54
CA ILE A 151 14.28 -14.96 -19.19
C ILE A 151 12.82 -15.14 -18.79
N PHE A 152 11.89 -14.81 -19.69
CA PHE A 152 10.46 -14.92 -19.46
C PHE A 152 9.79 -15.89 -20.46
N PRO A 153 10.01 -17.21 -20.32
CA PRO A 153 9.61 -18.21 -21.30
C PRO A 153 8.11 -18.43 -21.40
N TYR A 154 7.27 -17.82 -20.56
CA TYR A 154 5.82 -17.99 -20.62
C TYR A 154 5.12 -16.65 -20.86
N ARG A 155 4.18 -16.64 -21.81
CA ARG A 155 3.17 -15.59 -21.96
C ARG A 155 1.87 -16.09 -21.35
N ILE A 156 1.40 -15.38 -20.34
CA ILE A 156 0.17 -15.69 -19.61
C ILE A 156 -0.90 -14.69 -20.04
N GLY A 157 -2.04 -15.19 -20.49
CA GLY A 157 -3.23 -14.40 -20.77
C GLY A 157 -4.28 -14.62 -19.70
N VAL A 158 -4.77 -13.52 -19.14
CA VAL A 158 -5.69 -13.49 -18.02
C VAL A 158 -6.94 -12.73 -18.45
N MET A 159 -8.11 -13.33 -18.30
CA MET A 159 -9.39 -12.64 -18.48
C MET A 159 -9.90 -12.17 -17.11
N PHE A 160 -10.37 -10.94 -17.02
CA PHE A 160 -10.95 -10.46 -15.77
C PHE A 160 -12.28 -11.17 -15.47
N GLU A 161 -12.49 -11.52 -14.20
CA GLU A 161 -13.75 -12.07 -13.70
C GLU A 161 -14.57 -10.94 -13.04
N LEU A 162 -15.81 -10.74 -13.49
CA LEU A 162 -16.82 -9.91 -12.80
C LEU A 162 -16.36 -8.47 -12.46
N LEU A 163 -15.72 -7.77 -13.40
CA LEU A 163 -15.42 -6.35 -13.21
C LEU A 163 -16.68 -5.53 -12.98
N THR A 164 -16.62 -4.56 -12.08
CA THR A 164 -17.66 -3.54 -11.97
C THR A 164 -17.60 -2.59 -13.17
N VAL A 165 -18.71 -1.90 -13.45
CA VAL A 165 -18.76 -0.89 -14.52
C VAL A 165 -17.73 0.23 -14.28
N GLU A 166 -17.49 0.58 -13.01
CA GLU A 166 -16.49 1.57 -12.65
C GLU A 166 -15.07 1.09 -12.96
N GLN A 167 -14.74 -0.16 -12.60
CA GLN A 167 -13.43 -0.76 -12.92
C GLN A 167 -13.17 -0.85 -14.42
N GLN A 168 -14.17 -1.28 -15.20
CA GLN A 168 -14.07 -1.32 -16.66
C GLN A 168 -13.81 0.07 -17.25
N ARG A 169 -14.50 1.10 -16.73
CA ARG A 169 -14.27 2.49 -17.15
C ARG A 169 -12.88 2.98 -16.79
N LYS A 170 -12.38 2.69 -15.58
CA LYS A 170 -11.01 3.04 -15.17
C LYS A 170 -9.97 2.43 -16.11
N ILE A 171 -10.07 1.13 -16.40
CA ILE A 171 -9.17 0.44 -17.33
C ILE A 171 -9.25 1.07 -18.73
N THR A 172 -10.46 1.31 -19.23
CA THR A 172 -10.66 1.89 -20.57
C THR A 172 -10.06 3.29 -20.69
N LEU A 173 -10.29 4.14 -19.69
CA LEU A 173 -9.75 5.51 -19.67
C LEU A 173 -8.22 5.51 -19.57
N PHE A 174 -7.65 4.60 -18.77
CA PHE A 174 -6.22 4.42 -18.67
C PHE A 174 -5.60 4.06 -20.03
N GLU A 175 -6.13 3.04 -20.70
CA GLU A 175 -5.65 2.62 -22.03
C GLU A 175 -5.79 3.76 -23.05
N GLN A 176 -6.93 4.44 -23.11
CA GLN A 176 -7.14 5.58 -24.02
C GLN A 176 -6.15 6.72 -23.79
N ARG A 177 -5.86 7.06 -22.52
CA ARG A 177 -4.87 8.10 -22.20
C ARG A 177 -3.48 7.70 -22.67
N ARG A 178 -3.11 6.42 -22.51
CA ARG A 178 -1.83 5.89 -22.94
C ARG A 178 -1.70 5.86 -24.46
N GLU A 179 -2.72 5.38 -25.16
CA GLU A 179 -2.79 5.40 -26.63
C GLU A 179 -2.67 6.83 -27.18
N LEU A 180 -3.34 7.80 -26.54
CA LEU A 180 -3.27 9.20 -26.93
C LEU A 180 -1.87 9.79 -26.72
N LYS A 181 -1.20 9.47 -25.59
CA LYS A 181 0.20 9.87 -25.35
C LYS A 181 1.14 9.28 -26.40
N ASP A 182 0.99 7.99 -26.70
CA ASP A 182 1.81 7.29 -27.71
C ASP A 182 1.58 7.88 -29.11
N ALA A 183 0.33 8.18 -29.46
CA ALA A 183 -0.03 8.86 -30.70
C ALA A 183 0.60 10.25 -30.78
N MET A 184 0.52 11.05 -29.71
CA MET A 184 1.14 12.39 -29.67
C MET A 184 2.66 12.33 -29.82
N LEU A 185 3.33 11.36 -29.20
CA LEU A 185 4.78 11.15 -29.37
C LEU A 185 5.13 10.75 -30.81
N SER A 186 4.31 9.92 -31.45
CA SER A 186 4.51 9.51 -32.85
C SER A 186 4.31 10.66 -33.85
N VAL A 187 3.45 11.63 -33.52
CA VAL A 187 3.18 12.83 -34.34
C VAL A 187 4.18 13.95 -34.05
N ALA A 188 4.72 14.03 -32.84
CA ALA A 188 5.73 15.00 -32.41
C ALA A 188 7.15 14.70 -32.96
N LEU A 189 7.32 13.64 -33.76
CA LEU A 189 8.48 13.43 -34.61
C LEU A 189 8.19 13.79 -36.08
N PRO A 190 8.11 15.09 -36.45
CA PRO A 190 8.31 15.50 -37.82
C PRO A 190 9.78 15.88 -38.04
N PHE A 191 10.54 14.98 -38.68
CA PHE A 191 11.89 15.18 -39.23
C PHE A 191 13.03 15.57 -38.26
#